data_AF-A0AAD7JZJ3-F1
#
_entry.id   AF-A0AAD7JZJ3-F1
#
_cell.length_a   1.000
_cell.length_b   1.000
_cell.length_c   1.000
_cell.angle_alpha   90.00
_cell.angle_beta   90.00
_cell.angle_gamma   90.00
#
_symmetry.space_group_name_H-M   'P 1'
#
loop_
_entity.id
_entity.type
_entity.pdbx_description
1 polymer ?
#
loop_
_entity_poly.entity_id
_entity_poly.type
_entity_poly.pdbx_seq_one_letter_code
_entity_poly.pdbx_strand_id
1 'polypeptide(L)'
;MLIPMDSLQSFDLPLTIGAFQIGVLVSYALFGIVTAQTYTYFAKFLEDSLKLKILVSIVWACKVAHTLCLGHVLFIATISDYGRLEILTGAPPKTLELAILFAGFVNISVQSFFTLRIYKLSNHLSISIIIWAILFLRLVGVAVLTVAGIRMTSLRNFEAQWGWSSALLLRAI
;
A
#
# COMPACT_ATOMS: atom_id res chain seq x y z
N MET A 1 -23.71 16.48 31.02
CA MET A 1 -23.28 17.34 29.90
C MET A 1 -23.52 16.55 28.63
N LEU A 2 -24.67 16.77 27.99
CA LEU A 2 -25.10 16.04 26.80
C LEU A 2 -24.22 16.48 25.62
N ILE A 3 -23.49 15.54 25.03
CA ILE A 3 -22.74 15.79 23.80
C ILE A 3 -23.80 16.03 22.70
N PRO A 4 -23.78 17.18 22.01
CA PRO A 4 -24.73 17.45 20.93
C PRO A 4 -24.55 16.40 19.82
N MET A 5 -25.65 15.74 19.46
CA MET A 5 -25.75 14.66 18.46
C MET A 5 -25.24 15.09 17.07
N ASP A 6 -25.15 16.40 16.86
CA ASP A 6 -24.80 17.10 15.62
C ASP A 6 -23.31 17.01 15.29
N SER A 7 -22.46 16.67 16.27
CA SER A 7 -20.99 16.56 16.09
C SER A 7 -20.52 15.18 15.61
N LEU A 8 -21.40 14.18 15.62
CA LEU A 8 -21.14 12.83 15.10
C LEU A 8 -21.46 12.69 13.60
N GLN A 9 -21.93 13.76 12.96
CA GLN A 9 -22.38 13.79 11.57
C GLN A 9 -21.23 14.00 10.55
N SER A 10 -19.97 14.12 10.99
CA SER A 10 -18.83 14.45 10.11
C SER A 10 -18.01 13.25 9.62
N PHE A 11 -18.25 12.04 10.14
CA PHE A 11 -17.64 10.81 9.64
C PHE A 11 -18.74 9.78 9.39
N ASP A 12 -19.16 9.65 8.12
CA ASP A 12 -20.03 8.56 7.69
C ASP A 12 -19.28 7.22 7.80
N LEU A 13 -19.25 6.66 9.01
CA LEU A 13 -18.59 5.40 9.34
C LEU A 13 -18.93 4.26 8.36
N PRO A 14 -20.21 4.05 7.96
CA PRO A 14 -20.56 3.00 7.01
C PRO A 14 -19.95 3.25 5.62
N LEU A 15 -19.86 4.52 5.20
CA LEU A 15 -19.27 4.90 3.92
C LEU A 15 -17.76 4.67 3.92
N THR A 16 -17.05 5.04 4.99
CA THR A 16 -15.60 4.85 5.08
C THR A 16 -15.22 3.37 5.16
N ILE A 17 -15.90 2.58 6.01
CA ILE A 17 -15.65 1.14 6.12
C ILE A 17 -16.05 0.42 4.83
N GLY A 18 -17.18 0.79 4.22
CA GLY A 18 -17.63 0.24 2.94
C GLY A 18 -16.65 0.54 1.80
N ALA A 19 -16.17 1.78 1.69
CA ALA A 19 -15.16 2.16 0.71
C ALA A 19 -13.84 1.41 0.92
N PHE A 20 -13.41 1.25 2.18
CA PHE A 20 -12.22 0.45 2.51
C PHE A 20 -12.38 -1.01 2.10
N GLN A 21 -13.54 -1.62 2.38
CA GLN A 21 -13.86 -2.98 1.98
C GLN A 21 -13.80 -3.17 0.46
N ILE A 22 -14.38 -2.26 -0.31
CA ILE A 22 -14.30 -2.28 -1.78
C ILE A 22 -12.83 -2.18 -2.23
N GLY A 23 -12.04 -1.28 -1.63
CA GLY A 23 -10.62 -1.13 -1.92
C GLY A 23 -9.82 -2.42 -1.66
N VAL A 24 -10.12 -3.14 -0.58
CA VAL A 24 -9.52 -4.45 -0.28
C VAL A 24 -9.92 -5.49 -1.33
N LEU A 25 -11.19 -5.56 -1.72
CA LEU A 25 -11.65 -6.49 -2.77
C LEU A 25 -10.98 -6.25 -4.12
N VAL A 26 -10.87 -4.99 -4.54
CA VAL A 26 -10.13 -4.61 -5.76
C VAL A 26 -8.65 -5.02 -5.63
N SER A 27 -8.06 -4.83 -4.45
CA SER A 27 -6.66 -5.25 -4.20
C SER A 27 -6.47 -6.77 -4.32
N TYR A 28 -7.43 -7.58 -3.88
CA TYR A 28 -7.43 -9.03 -4.09
C TYR A 28 -7.50 -9.40 -5.58
N ALA A 29 -8.33 -8.70 -6.37
CA ALA A 29 -8.40 -8.92 -7.82
C ALA A 29 -7.06 -8.59 -8.51
N LEU A 30 -6.44 -7.46 -8.15
CA LEU A 30 -5.12 -7.07 -8.64
C LEU A 30 -4.03 -8.08 -8.22
N PHE A 31 -4.12 -8.64 -7.01
CA PHE A 31 -3.22 -9.71 -6.57
C PHE A 31 -3.35 -10.97 -7.44
N GLY A 32 -4.55 -11.32 -7.90
CA GLY A 32 -4.77 -12.38 -8.87
C GLY A 32 -4.02 -12.12 -10.19
N ILE A 33 -4.09 -10.89 -10.70
CA ILE A 33 -3.36 -10.47 -11.90
C ILE A 33 -1.84 -10.59 -11.70
N VAL A 34 -1.32 -10.13 -10.56
CA VAL A 34 0.12 -10.24 -10.25
C VAL A 34 0.55 -11.72 -10.18
N THR A 35 -0.26 -12.58 -9.57
CA THR A 35 0.03 -14.01 -9.50
C THR A 35 0.07 -14.65 -10.89
N ALA A 36 -0.85 -14.28 -11.78
CA ALA A 36 -0.83 -14.72 -13.18
C ALA A 36 0.42 -14.21 -13.93
N GLN A 37 0.86 -12.98 -13.68
CA GLN A 37 2.10 -12.45 -14.24
C GLN A 37 3.32 -13.21 -13.75
N THR A 38 3.41 -13.50 -12.44
CA THR A 38 4.47 -14.30 -11.83
C THR A 38 4.50 -15.71 -12.42
N TYR A 39 3.35 -16.36 -12.54
CA TYR A 39 3.24 -17.68 -13.18
C TYR A 39 3.73 -17.65 -14.64
N THR A 40 3.27 -16.66 -15.42
CA THR A 40 3.69 -16.50 -16.83
C THR A 40 5.18 -16.24 -16.95
N TYR A 41 5.78 -15.50 -16.01
CA TYR A 41 7.23 -15.27 -15.97
C TYR A 41 7.99 -16.58 -15.78
N PHE A 42 7.62 -17.40 -14.80
CA PHE A 42 8.26 -18.70 -14.58
C PHE A 42 8.06 -19.67 -15.75
N ALA A 43 6.93 -19.60 -16.45
CA ALA A 43 6.65 -20.45 -17.61
C ALA A 43 7.43 -20.03 -18.86
N LYS A 44 7.62 -18.73 -19.11
CA LYS A 44 8.29 -18.22 -20.34
C LYS A 44 9.80 -18.07 -20.20
N PHE A 45 10.30 -17.76 -19.01
CA PHE A 45 11.72 -17.45 -18.79
C PHE A 45 12.40 -18.55 -17.99
N LEU A 46 12.42 -19.76 -18.55
CA LEU A 46 13.03 -20.94 -17.92
C LEU A 46 14.55 -20.83 -17.80
N GLU A 47 15.20 -20.12 -18.72
CA GLU A 47 16.67 -19.95 -18.75
C GLU A 47 17.18 -18.73 -17.96
N ASP A 48 16.29 -17.92 -17.39
CA ASP A 48 16.68 -16.74 -16.60
C ASP A 48 17.45 -17.14 -15.34
N SER A 49 18.40 -16.29 -14.95
CA SER A 49 19.27 -16.53 -13.79
C SER A 49 18.47 -16.78 -12.51
N LEU A 50 18.94 -17.74 -11.70
CA LEU A 50 18.30 -18.14 -10.44
C LEU A 50 18.10 -16.96 -9.47
N LYS A 51 18.96 -15.94 -9.55
CA LYS A 51 18.83 -14.68 -8.79
C LYS A 51 17.53 -13.92 -9.11
N LEU A 52 17.16 -13.81 -10.40
CA LEU A 52 15.92 -13.13 -10.81
C LEU A 52 14.70 -13.92 -10.37
N LYS A 53 14.75 -15.26 -10.48
CA LYS A 53 13.69 -16.15 -10.02
C LYS A 53 13.45 -16.04 -8.50
N ILE A 54 14.52 -16.03 -7.69
CA ILE A 54 14.42 -15.80 -6.25
C ILE A 54 13.80 -14.42 -5.96
N LEU A 55 14.27 -13.38 -6.64
CA LEU A 55 13.75 -12.02 -6.44
C LEU A 55 12.24 -11.96 -6.73
N VAL A 56 11.79 -12.54 -7.84
CA VAL A 56 10.37 -12.58 -8.22
C VAL A 56 9.54 -13.36 -7.18
N SER A 57 10.05 -14.49 -6.68
CA SER A 57 9.39 -15.25 -5.61
C SER A 57 9.27 -14.45 -4.31
N ILE A 58 10.33 -13.73 -3.90
CA ILE A 58 10.31 -12.87 -2.71
C ILE A 58 9.27 -11.76 -2.87
N VAL A 59 9.24 -11.10 -4.03
CA VAL A 59 8.27 -10.03 -4.30
C VAL A 59 6.84 -10.56 -4.26
N TRP A 60 6.59 -11.74 -4.83
CA TRP A 60 5.29 -12.38 -4.77
C TRP A 60 4.90 -12.75 -3.33
N ALA A 61 5.81 -13.30 -2.53
CA ALA A 61 5.57 -13.59 -1.12
C ALA A 61 5.26 -12.31 -0.31
N CYS A 62 5.95 -11.20 -0.59
CA CYS A 62 5.62 -9.91 0.02
C CYS A 62 4.23 -9.40 -0.40
N LYS A 63 3.77 -9.65 -1.63
CA LYS A 63 2.37 -9.37 -2.03
C LYS A 63 1.38 -10.21 -1.24
N VAL A 64 1.65 -11.50 -1.06
CA VAL A 64 0.79 -12.37 -0.24
C VAL A 64 0.68 -11.81 1.18
N ALA A 65 1.81 -11.49 1.81
CA ALA A 65 1.84 -10.92 3.16
C ALA A 65 1.06 -9.60 3.25
N HIS A 66 1.22 -8.70 2.28
CA HIS A 66 0.44 -7.45 2.19
C HIS A 66 -1.06 -7.72 2.14
N THR A 67 -1.49 -8.61 1.24
CA THR A 67 -2.91 -8.94 1.04
C THR A 67 -3.52 -9.59 2.27
N LEU A 68 -2.78 -10.47 2.96
CA LEU A 68 -3.20 -11.05 4.24
C LEU A 68 -3.34 -9.99 5.34
N CYS A 69 -2.41 -9.04 5.43
CA CYS A 69 -2.50 -7.93 6.38
C CYS A 69 -3.75 -7.09 6.13
N LEU A 70 -4.07 -6.77 4.87
CA LEU A 70 -5.30 -6.06 4.50
C LEU A 70 -6.56 -6.84 4.89
N GLY A 71 -6.58 -8.16 4.67
CA GLY A 71 -7.66 -9.03 5.11
C GLY A 71 -7.86 -9.00 6.62
N HIS A 72 -6.77 -9.03 7.40
CA HIS A 72 -6.82 -8.95 8.85
C HIS A 72 -7.31 -7.58 9.35
N VAL A 73 -6.86 -6.48 8.75
CA VAL A 73 -7.36 -5.13 9.08
C VAL A 73 -8.85 -5.03 8.77
N LEU A 74 -9.29 -5.57 7.63
CA LEU A 74 -10.71 -5.61 7.27
C LEU A 74 -11.52 -6.44 8.27
N PHE A 75 -11.02 -7.60 8.69
CA PHE A 75 -11.67 -8.43 9.70
C PHE A 75 -11.86 -7.68 11.03
N ILE A 76 -10.82 -6.96 11.48
CA ILE A 76 -10.93 -6.13 12.69
C ILE A 76 -11.97 -5.02 12.50
N ALA A 77 -11.95 -4.35 11.35
CA ALA A 77 -12.86 -3.24 11.06
C ALA A 77 -14.32 -3.64 10.88
N THR A 78 -14.60 -4.83 10.35
CA THR A 78 -15.96 -5.26 10.03
C THR A 78 -16.55 -6.18 11.09
N ILE A 79 -15.74 -6.97 11.79
CA ILE A 79 -16.24 -7.99 12.73
C ILE A 79 -15.85 -7.64 14.17
N SER A 80 -14.55 -7.49 14.46
CA SER A 80 -14.09 -7.33 15.84
C SER A 80 -14.50 -6.01 16.49
N ASP A 81 -14.54 -4.93 15.72
CA ASP A 81 -14.83 -3.58 16.21
C ASP A 81 -16.11 -2.99 15.60
N TYR A 82 -17.04 -3.87 15.23
CA TYR A 82 -18.31 -3.49 14.61
C TYR A 82 -19.07 -2.50 15.50
N GLY A 83 -19.23 -1.25 15.03
CA GLY A 83 -19.93 -0.18 15.74
C GLY A 83 -19.08 0.63 16.74
N ARG A 84 -17.79 0.32 16.94
CA ARG A 84 -16.85 1.14 17.73
C ARG A 84 -15.89 1.87 16.80
N LEU A 85 -15.80 3.19 16.96
CA LEU A 85 -14.95 4.05 16.13
C LEU A 85 -13.45 3.95 16.45
N GLU A 86 -12.98 3.00 17.27
CA GLU A 86 -11.60 3.01 17.78
C GLU A 86 -10.53 2.91 16.68
N ILE A 87 -10.86 2.33 15.52
CA ILE A 87 -9.97 2.30 14.35
C ILE A 87 -9.82 3.68 13.68
N LEU A 88 -10.83 4.54 13.78
CA LEU A 88 -10.87 5.88 13.17
C LEU A 88 -10.55 7.01 14.15
N THR A 89 -10.92 6.86 15.42
CA THR A 89 -10.69 7.87 16.47
C THR A 89 -9.52 7.52 17.39
N GLY A 90 -9.12 6.25 17.45
CA GLY A 90 -8.03 5.75 18.27
C GLY A 90 -6.74 5.46 17.48
N ALA A 91 -5.84 4.70 18.11
CA ALA A 91 -4.60 4.28 17.47
C ALA A 91 -4.89 3.18 16.44
N PRO A 92 -4.47 3.34 15.17
CA PRO A 92 -4.72 2.34 14.14
C PRO A 92 -4.07 1.00 14.50
N PRO A 93 -4.65 -0.13 14.07
CA PRO A 93 -4.10 -1.45 14.34
C PRO A 93 -2.70 -1.57 13.73
N LYS A 94 -1.75 -2.14 14.48
CA LYS A 94 -0.34 -2.32 14.03
C LYS A 94 -0.21 -3.12 12.73
N THR A 95 -1.19 -3.96 12.42
CA THR A 95 -1.26 -4.67 11.14
C THR A 95 -1.43 -3.75 9.93
N LEU A 96 -2.07 -2.58 10.11
CA LEU A 96 -2.23 -1.58 9.03
C LEU A 96 -0.90 -0.91 8.69
N GLU A 97 -0.11 -0.53 9.70
CA GLU A 97 1.24 0.01 9.49
C GLU A 97 2.13 -0.99 8.73
N LEU A 98 2.05 -2.27 9.11
CA LEU A 98 2.79 -3.34 8.44
C LEU A 98 2.29 -3.56 7.00
N ALA A 99 0.97 -3.47 6.76
CA ALA A 99 0.42 -3.54 5.41
C ALA A 99 0.98 -2.43 4.52
N ILE A 100 1.04 -1.19 5.00
CA ILE A 100 1.60 -0.04 4.27
C ILE A 100 3.07 -0.29 3.91
N LEU A 101 3.87 -0.82 4.84
CA LEU A 101 5.27 -1.14 4.60
C LEU A 101 5.43 -2.17 3.47
N PHE A 102 4.67 -3.26 3.51
CA PHE A 102 4.69 -4.25 2.42
C PHE A 102 4.19 -3.67 1.09
N ALA A 103 3.20 -2.77 1.13
CA ALA A 103 2.70 -2.09 -0.07
C ALA A 103 3.82 -1.29 -0.73
N GLY A 104 4.57 -0.51 0.06
CA GLY A 104 5.72 0.26 -0.37
C GLY A 104 6.77 -0.62 -1.02
N PHE A 105 7.23 -1.65 -0.30
CA PHE A 105 8.27 -2.57 -0.79
C PHE A 105 7.91 -3.21 -2.14
N VAL A 106 6.68 -3.65 -2.30
CA VAL A 106 6.26 -4.24 -3.57
C VAL A 106 6.17 -3.19 -4.67
N ASN A 107 5.65 -2.00 -4.38
CA ASN A 107 5.52 -0.95 -5.39
C ASN A 107 6.90 -0.63 -6.00
N ILE A 108 7.93 -0.48 -5.16
CA ILE A 108 9.30 -0.24 -5.61
C ILE A 108 9.80 -1.43 -6.44
N SER A 109 9.60 -2.65 -5.96
CA SER A 109 10.05 -3.85 -6.67
C SER A 109 9.45 -3.96 -8.07
N VAL A 110 8.15 -3.72 -8.21
CA VAL A 110 7.42 -3.73 -9.49
C VAL A 110 7.90 -2.59 -10.38
N GLN A 111 8.00 -1.37 -9.85
CA GLN A 111 8.43 -0.21 -10.61
C GLN A 111 9.89 -0.31 -11.08
N SER A 112 10.79 -0.86 -10.26
CA SER A 112 12.17 -1.16 -10.67
C SER A 112 12.20 -2.16 -11.84
N PHE A 113 11.37 -3.21 -11.82
CA PHE A 113 11.24 -4.16 -12.93
C PHE A 113 10.75 -3.49 -14.23
N PHE A 114 9.72 -2.66 -14.14
CA PHE A 114 9.23 -1.91 -15.30
C PHE A 114 10.27 -0.94 -15.83
N THR A 115 11.01 -0.26 -14.96
CA THR A 115 12.06 0.69 -15.35
C THR A 115 13.21 -0.03 -16.07
N LEU A 116 13.64 -1.19 -15.58
CA LEU A 116 14.64 -2.02 -16.27
C LEU A 116 14.16 -2.47 -17.66
N ARG A 117 12.87 -2.76 -17.81
CA ARG A 117 12.30 -3.14 -19.11
C ARG A 117 12.22 -1.95 -20.07
N ILE A 118 11.82 -0.77 -19.57
CA ILE A 118 11.81 0.48 -20.35
C ILE A 118 13.22 0.86 -20.79
N TYR A 119 14.22 0.72 -19.90
CA TYR A 119 15.61 0.97 -20.23
C TYR A 119 16.08 0.13 -21.43
N LYS A 120 15.82 -1.18 -21.39
CA LYS A 120 16.18 -2.11 -22.47
C LYS A 120 15.48 -1.80 -23.80
N LEU A 121 14.27 -1.23 -23.76
CA LEU A 121 13.50 -0.91 -24.98
C LEU A 121 13.83 0.48 -25.54
N SER A 122 14.06 1.46 -24.67
CA SER A 122 14.23 2.86 -25.07
C SER A 122 15.66 3.22 -25.46
N ASN A 123 16.67 2.48 -24.98
CA ASN A 123 18.10 2.73 -25.22
C ASN A 123 18.60 4.15 -24.83
N HIS A 124 17.75 4.96 -24.18
CA HIS A 124 18.04 6.31 -23.70
C HIS A 124 18.13 6.32 -22.18
N LEU A 125 19.35 6.50 -21.66
CA LEU A 125 19.65 6.52 -20.22
C LEU A 125 18.89 7.62 -19.46
N SER A 126 18.65 8.78 -20.08
CA SER A 126 18.03 9.94 -19.42
C SER A 126 16.63 9.66 -18.89
N ILE A 127 15.80 8.93 -19.65
CA ILE A 127 14.43 8.59 -19.24
C ILE A 127 14.45 7.62 -18.06
N SER A 128 15.35 6.64 -18.07
CA SER A 128 15.48 5.70 -16.96
C SER A 128 15.99 6.37 -15.68
N ILE A 129 16.93 7.31 -15.78
CA ILE A 129 17.45 8.03 -14.61
C ILE A 129 16.35 8.87 -13.97
N ILE A 130 15.53 9.57 -14.76
CA ILE A 130 14.40 10.37 -14.25
C ILE A 130 13.39 9.46 -13.54
N ILE A 131 13.05 8.31 -14.13
CA ILE A 131 12.14 7.35 -13.50
C ILE A 131 12.74 6.83 -12.18
N TRP A 132 14.00 6.40 -12.17
CA TRP A 132 14.68 5.94 -10.94
C TRP A 132 14.73 7.02 -9.85
N ALA A 133 14.96 8.28 -10.20
CA ALA A 133 14.95 9.39 -9.26
C ALA A 133 13.56 9.61 -8.62
N ILE A 134 12.50 9.54 -9.43
CA ILE A 134 11.11 9.61 -8.96
C ILE A 134 10.80 8.42 -8.03
N LEU A 135 11.24 7.22 -8.37
CA LEU A 135 11.06 6.01 -7.54
C LEU A 135 11.77 6.12 -6.19
N PHE A 136 13.01 6.62 -6.19
CA PHE A 136 13.77 6.81 -4.97
C PHE A 136 13.12 7.85 -4.05
N LEU A 137 12.69 8.98 -4.60
CA LEU A 137 11.95 10.00 -3.84
C LEU A 137 10.68 9.41 -3.22
N ARG A 138 9.99 8.53 -3.96
CA ARG A 138 8.78 7.85 -3.49
C ARG A 138 9.06 6.88 -2.34
N LEU A 139 10.14 6.10 -2.40
CA LEU A 139 10.61 5.24 -1.30
C LEU A 139 10.81 6.07 -0.03
N VAL A 140 11.55 7.18 -0.15
CA VAL A 140 11.84 8.06 1.00
C VAL A 140 10.53 8.63 1.57
N GLY A 141 9.60 9.09 0.73
CA GLY A 141 8.29 9.56 1.16
C GLY A 141 7.49 8.51 1.93
N VAL A 142 7.41 7.28 1.42
CA VAL A 142 6.70 6.18 2.09
C VAL A 142 7.37 5.80 3.41
N ALA A 143 8.70 5.75 3.47
CA ALA A 143 9.44 5.45 4.69
C ALA A 143 9.21 6.52 5.77
N VAL A 144 9.27 7.81 5.39
CA VAL A 144 9.01 8.93 6.31
C VAL A 144 7.57 8.88 6.83
N LEU A 145 6.58 8.65 5.97
CA LEU A 145 5.18 8.51 6.38
C LEU A 145 4.95 7.32 7.31
N THR A 146 5.61 6.18 7.04
CA THR A 146 5.48 4.98 7.89
C THR A 146 6.08 5.25 9.28
N VAL A 147 7.25 5.88 9.35
CA VAL A 147 7.88 6.27 10.63
C VAL A 147 7.05 7.33 11.37
N ALA A 148 6.49 8.31 10.66
CA ALA A 148 5.61 9.31 11.24
C ALA A 148 4.32 8.67 11.79
N GLY A 149 3.72 7.73 11.06
CA GLY A 149 2.54 6.97 11.49
C GLY A 149 2.81 6.13 12.73
N ILE A 150 3.94 5.43 12.81
CA ILE A 150 4.33 4.65 14.00
C ILE A 150 4.49 5.55 15.23
N ARG A 151 5.00 6.79 15.05
CA ARG A 151 5.23 7.74 16.15
C ARG A 151 3.98 8.51 16.57
N MET A 152 3.02 8.72 15.68
CA MET A 152 1.78 9.46 15.95
C MET A 152 0.61 8.50 16.13
N THR A 153 0.29 8.17 17.37
CA THR A 153 -0.83 7.30 17.77
C THR A 153 -2.22 7.91 17.58
N SER A 154 -2.37 9.03 16.86
CA SER A 154 -3.65 9.67 16.55
C SER A 154 -3.74 10.09 15.08
N LEU A 155 -4.72 9.53 14.37
CA LEU A 155 -5.00 9.81 12.95
C LEU A 155 -5.32 11.29 12.69
N ARG A 156 -5.96 11.97 13.64
CA ARG A 156 -6.37 13.38 13.50
C ARG A 156 -5.18 14.34 13.45
N ASN A 157 -4.13 14.05 14.23
CA ASN A 157 -2.89 14.83 14.21
C ASN A 157 -2.04 14.51 12.98
N PHE A 158 -2.07 13.25 12.52
CA PHE A 158 -1.41 12.83 11.29
C PHE A 158 -2.02 13.52 10.06
N GLU A 159 -3.34 13.55 9.94
CA GLU A 159 -4.03 14.20 8.82
C GLU A 159 -3.82 15.73 8.83
N ALA A 160 -3.88 16.37 10.00
CA ALA A 160 -3.66 17.81 10.13
C ALA A 160 -2.25 18.26 9.69
N GLN A 161 -1.23 17.42 9.91
CA GLN A 161 0.17 17.79 9.67
C GLN A 161 0.74 17.20 8.37
N TRP A 162 0.29 16.01 7.99
CA TRP A 162 0.80 15.23 6.85
C TRP A 162 -0.25 14.93 5.78
N GLY A 163 -1.48 15.42 5.91
CA GLY A 163 -2.57 15.22 4.93
C GLY A 163 -2.20 15.67 3.52
N TRP A 164 -1.51 16.80 3.38
CA TRP A 164 -1.05 17.29 2.07
C TRP A 164 -0.02 16.35 1.42
N SER A 165 0.88 15.75 2.20
CA SER A 165 1.93 14.87 1.70
C SER A 165 1.40 13.48 1.32
N SER A 166 0.45 12.94 2.10
CA SER A 166 -0.23 11.68 1.80
C SER A 166 -1.15 11.82 0.59
N ALA A 167 -1.87 12.94 0.47
CA ALA A 167 -2.67 13.26 -0.71
C ALA A 167 -1.82 13.41 -1.98
N LEU A 168 -0.62 14.01 -1.89
CA LEU A 168 0.28 14.15 -3.04
C LEU A 168 0.81 12.80 -3.51
N LEU A 169 1.12 11.89 -2.58
CA LEU A 169 1.57 10.54 -2.87
C LEU A 169 0.48 9.65 -3.49
N LEU A 170 -0.78 9.80 -3.04
CA LEU A 170 -1.94 9.11 -3.61
C LEU A 170 -2.32 9.65 -4.99
N ARG A 171 -2.24 10.96 -5.22
CA ARG A 171 -2.52 11.59 -6.53
C ARG A 171 -1.46 11.30 -7.59
N ALA A 172 -0.31 10.76 -7.19
CA ALA A 172 0.78 10.36 -8.08
C ALA A 172 0.81 8.85 -8.39
N ILE A 173 -0.20 8.08 -7.94
CA ILE A 173 -0.54 6.74 -8.47
C ILE A 173 -1.39 6.91 -9.72
#